data_AF-A0A1B6K6Q3-F1
#
_entry.id   AF-A0A1B6K6Q3-F1
#
_cell.length_a   1.000
_cell.length_b   1.000
_cell.length_c   1.000
_cell.angle_alpha   90.00
_cell.angle_beta   90.00
_cell.angle_gamma   90.00
#
_symmetry.space_group_name_H-M   'P 1'
#
loop_
_entity.id
_entity.type
_entity.pdbx_description
1 polymer ?
#
loop_
_entity_poly.entity_id
_entity_poly.type
_entity_poly.pdbx_seq_one_letter_code
_entity_poly.pdbx_strand_id
1 'polypeptide(L)'
;IETKPCEPLQVICTGGDSVDRQVPKFNGRSTSPMEFLQKIRRYYEKNIGRVQLTHTSNTEHLIDILESSLEGHASRWFQLIKHDIKNWEDFAQEFTTKYWSRDVQRGIRAKIESEHYKN
;
A
#
# COMPACT_ATOMS: atom_id res chain seq x y z
N ILE A 1 -14.74 -10.38 56.57
CA ILE A 1 -13.42 -10.22 55.94
C ILE A 1 -13.65 -10.15 54.45
N GLU A 2 -13.25 -9.03 53.89
CA GLU A 2 -13.60 -8.49 52.58
C GLU A 2 -13.12 -9.36 51.41
N THR A 3 -13.94 -9.41 50.37
CA THR A 3 -13.74 -10.15 49.12
C THR A 3 -12.55 -9.61 48.33
N LYS A 4 -11.58 -10.48 47.97
CA LYS A 4 -10.56 -10.15 46.96
C LYS A 4 -11.23 -10.07 45.58
N PRO A 5 -11.12 -8.96 44.83
CA PRO A 5 -11.48 -8.95 43.42
C PRO A 5 -10.37 -9.65 42.61
N CYS A 6 -10.75 -10.67 41.83
CA CYS A 6 -9.89 -11.22 40.79
C CYS A 6 -9.66 -10.12 39.74
N GLU A 7 -8.41 -9.70 39.58
CA GLU A 7 -8.01 -8.79 38.51
C GLU A 7 -8.32 -9.42 37.15
N PRO A 8 -8.88 -8.67 36.18
CA PRO A 8 -9.05 -9.17 34.84
C PRO A 8 -7.68 -9.32 34.19
N LEU A 9 -7.34 -10.54 33.78
CA LEU A 9 -6.23 -10.84 32.88
C LEU A 9 -6.40 -9.98 31.63
N GLN A 10 -5.64 -8.88 31.55
CA GLN A 10 -5.50 -8.13 30.32
C GLN A 10 -4.72 -9.01 29.35
N VAL A 11 -5.46 -9.68 28.46
CA VAL A 11 -4.89 -10.30 27.26
C VAL A 11 -4.37 -9.14 26.40
N ILE A 12 -3.11 -8.78 26.61
CA ILE A 12 -2.38 -7.92 25.70
C ILE A 12 -2.19 -8.76 24.44
N CYS A 13 -3.08 -8.56 23.46
CA CYS A 13 -2.85 -9.01 22.11
C CYS A 13 -1.57 -8.34 21.63
N THR A 14 -0.44 -9.05 21.69
CA THR A 14 0.81 -8.67 21.01
C THR A 14 0.64 -8.89 19.51
N GLY A 15 -0.23 -8.10 18.88
CA GLY A 15 -0.23 -7.90 17.44
C GLY A 15 1.00 -7.08 17.11
N GLY A 16 2.04 -7.71 16.57
CA GLY A 16 3.32 -7.06 16.28
C GLY A 16 3.20 -5.84 15.36
N ASP A 17 3.31 -4.65 15.96
CA ASP A 17 3.35 -3.32 15.34
C ASP A 17 4.64 -3.05 14.53
N SER A 18 5.41 -4.08 14.16
CA SER A 18 6.76 -3.93 13.60
C SER A 18 6.83 -3.82 12.08
N VAL A 19 5.72 -4.02 11.36
CA VAL A 19 5.70 -3.98 9.87
C VAL A 19 5.37 -2.59 9.33
N ASP A 20 4.86 -1.68 10.17
CA ASP A 20 4.26 -0.40 9.74
C ASP A 20 5.27 0.77 9.65
N ARG A 21 6.57 0.48 9.74
CA ARG A 21 7.65 1.48 9.59
C ARG A 21 8.39 1.42 8.27
N GLN A 22 8.28 0.31 7.54
CA GLN A 22 9.03 0.12 6.30
C GLN A 22 8.19 0.57 5.11
N VAL A 23 8.79 1.31 4.18
CA VAL A 23 8.14 1.71 2.93
C VAL A 23 7.72 0.43 2.18
N PRO A 24 6.42 0.22 1.92
CA PRO A 24 5.94 -0.91 1.15
C PRO A 24 6.61 -0.97 -0.23
N LYS A 25 6.91 -2.16 -0.74
CA LYS A 25 7.57 -2.34 -2.04
C LYS A 25 6.64 -2.99 -3.06
N PHE A 26 6.70 -2.52 -4.32
CA PHE A 26 5.93 -3.09 -5.42
C PHE A 26 6.72 -3.15 -6.73
N ASN A 27 6.82 -4.36 -7.28
CA ASN A 27 7.59 -4.64 -8.50
C ASN A 27 6.73 -4.83 -9.77
N GLY A 28 5.40 -4.82 -9.61
CA GLY A 28 4.43 -5.00 -10.70
C GLY A 28 4.00 -6.45 -11.00
N ARG A 29 4.50 -7.47 -10.30
CA ARG A 29 4.22 -8.88 -10.64
C ARG A 29 3.91 -9.81 -9.47
N SER A 30 4.34 -9.48 -8.25
CA SER A 30 4.35 -10.44 -7.12
C SER A 30 3.37 -10.12 -6.00
N THR A 31 2.74 -8.95 -6.01
CA THR A 31 1.95 -8.43 -4.89
C THR A 31 0.57 -8.03 -5.39
N SER A 32 -0.47 -8.26 -4.58
CA SER A 32 -1.82 -7.76 -4.87
C SER A 32 -1.75 -6.23 -5.02
N PRO A 33 -2.04 -5.67 -6.22
CA PRO A 33 -1.92 -4.24 -6.47
C PRO A 33 -2.75 -3.40 -5.48
N MET A 34 -3.94 -3.89 -5.14
CA MET A 34 -4.82 -3.21 -4.18
C MET A 34 -4.31 -3.27 -2.74
N GLU A 35 -3.71 -4.38 -2.31
CA GLU A 35 -3.09 -4.44 -0.98
C GLU A 35 -1.88 -3.52 -0.89
N PHE A 36 -1.07 -3.45 -1.93
CA PHE A 36 0.03 -2.49 -2.00
C PHE A 36 -0.49 -1.06 -1.90
N LEU A 37 -1.50 -0.70 -2.70
CA LEU A 37 -2.08 0.63 -2.72
C LEU A 37 -2.62 1.04 -1.34
N GLN A 38 -3.27 0.12 -0.62
CA GLN A 38 -3.71 0.39 0.76
C GLN A 38 -2.56 0.57 1.74
N LYS A 39 -1.50 -0.26 1.64
CA LYS A 39 -0.33 -0.16 2.52
C LYS A 39 0.43 1.14 2.31
N ILE A 40 0.69 1.52 1.06
CA ILE A 40 1.43 2.75 0.75
C ILE A 40 0.62 4.01 1.08
N ARG A 41 -0.73 3.94 0.98
CA ARG A 41 -1.62 5.01 1.46
C ARG A 41 -1.46 5.26 2.96
N ARG A 42 -1.57 4.20 3.76
CA ARG A 42 -1.42 4.29 5.22
C ARG A 42 -0.05 4.82 5.61
N TYR A 43 0.99 4.36 4.91
CA TYR A 43 2.35 4.85 5.12
C TYR A 43 2.46 6.35 4.82
N TYR A 44 1.92 6.82 3.70
CA TYR A 44 1.90 8.23 3.35
C TYR A 44 1.15 9.07 4.39
N GLU A 45 -0.09 8.71 4.73
CA GLU A 45 -0.92 9.43 5.71
C GLU A 45 -0.24 9.55 7.09
N LYS A 46 0.45 8.49 7.54
CA LYS A 46 1.20 8.47 8.80
C LYS A 46 2.45 9.36 8.77
N ASN A 47 3.03 9.60 7.60
CA ASN A 47 4.24 10.41 7.45
C ASN A 47 3.96 11.86 7.04
N ILE A 48 2.74 12.23 6.61
CA ILE A 48 2.32 13.62 6.36
C ILE A 48 2.62 14.53 7.58
N GLY A 49 2.40 14.04 8.80
CA GLY A 49 2.68 14.81 10.02
C GLY A 49 4.17 15.20 10.18
N ARG A 50 5.10 14.46 9.55
CA ARG A 50 6.53 14.79 9.53
C ARG A 50 6.89 15.85 8.49
N VAL A 51 6.07 15.96 7.43
CA VAL A 51 6.27 16.96 6.36
C VAL A 51 6.17 18.37 6.91
N GLN A 52 5.34 18.65 7.91
CA GLN A 52 5.27 19.99 8.51
C GLN A 52 6.61 20.47 9.12
N LEU A 53 7.54 19.56 9.43
CA LEU A 53 8.87 19.89 9.97
C LEU A 53 9.92 20.13 8.87
N THR A 54 9.66 19.68 7.65
CA THR A 54 10.55 19.81 6.49
C THR A 54 9.88 20.77 5.49
N HIS A 55 10.60 21.76 4.95
CA HIS A 55 10.02 22.77 4.06
C HIS A 55 9.68 22.24 2.63
N THR A 56 9.18 21.00 2.54
CA THR A 56 8.89 20.26 1.32
C THR A 56 7.38 20.27 1.07
N SER A 57 6.95 20.38 -0.18
CA SER A 57 5.52 20.31 -0.51
C SER A 57 4.97 18.89 -0.31
N ASN A 58 3.67 18.78 -0.02
CA ASN A 58 3.00 17.48 0.12
C ASN A 58 3.14 16.61 -1.14
N THR A 59 3.14 17.24 -2.32
CA THR A 59 3.32 16.56 -3.61
C THR A 59 4.73 16.00 -3.77
N GLU A 60 5.78 16.77 -3.49
CA GLU A 60 7.16 16.28 -3.56
C GLU A 60 7.38 15.11 -2.60
N HIS A 61 6.85 15.21 -1.37
CA HIS A 61 6.93 14.12 -0.40
C HIS A 61 6.23 12.84 -0.88
N LEU A 62 5.06 12.99 -1.52
CA LEU A 62 4.37 11.87 -2.15
C LEU A 62 5.24 11.23 -3.23
N ILE A 63 5.84 12.03 -4.12
CA ILE A 63 6.71 11.53 -5.18
C ILE A 63 7.90 10.76 -4.60
N ASP A 64 8.58 11.30 -3.59
CA ASP A 64 9.74 10.64 -2.94
C ASP A 64 9.36 9.28 -2.33
N ILE A 65 8.20 9.20 -1.66
CA ILE A 65 7.68 7.95 -1.12
C ILE A 65 7.42 6.95 -2.25
N LEU A 66 6.80 7.39 -3.35
CA LEU A 66 6.49 6.52 -4.48
C LEU A 66 7.76 6.05 -5.22
N GLU A 67 8.76 6.92 -5.40
CA GLU A 67 10.04 6.55 -6.01
C GLU A 67 10.78 5.51 -5.16
N SER A 68 10.75 5.65 -3.84
CA SER A 68 11.35 4.67 -2.93
C SER A 68 10.52 3.39 -2.79
N SER A 69 9.21 3.43 -3.08
CA SER A 69 8.27 2.32 -2.92
C SER A 69 8.20 1.41 -4.17
N LEU A 70 8.29 1.99 -5.36
CA LEU A 70 8.14 1.26 -6.62
C LEU A 70 9.49 0.73 -7.11
N GLU A 71 9.50 -0.51 -7.58
CA GLU A 71 10.72 -1.21 -8.01
C GLU A 71 10.56 -1.82 -9.40
N GLY A 72 11.69 -2.11 -10.05
CA GLY A 72 11.73 -2.83 -11.33
C GLY A 72 10.84 -2.20 -12.41
N HIS A 73 9.86 -2.95 -12.91
CA HIS A 73 8.95 -2.47 -13.96
C HIS A 73 8.01 -1.36 -13.47
N ALA A 74 7.59 -1.39 -12.20
CA ALA A 74 6.72 -0.38 -11.64
C ALA A 74 7.43 0.96 -11.44
N SER A 75 8.70 0.91 -11.01
CA SER A 75 9.54 2.12 -10.93
C SER A 75 9.69 2.79 -12.30
N ARG A 76 10.04 2.02 -13.34
CA ARG A 76 10.17 2.55 -14.72
C ARG A 76 8.88 3.16 -15.24
N TRP A 77 7.74 2.51 -14.99
CA TRP A 77 6.44 3.07 -15.36
C TRP A 77 6.16 4.37 -14.62
N PHE A 78 6.43 4.43 -13.31
CA PHE A 78 6.20 5.63 -12.52
C PHE A 78 7.03 6.81 -13.00
N GLN A 79 8.29 6.58 -13.38
CA GLN A 79 9.14 7.63 -13.96
C GLN A 79 8.54 8.29 -15.21
N LEU A 80 7.66 7.60 -15.96
CA LEU A 80 6.99 8.15 -17.14
C LEU A 80 5.80 9.04 -16.79
N ILE A 81 5.16 8.83 -15.65
CA ILE A 81 3.91 9.50 -15.27
C ILE A 81 4.07 10.44 -14.07
N LYS A 82 5.21 10.43 -13.38
CA LYS A 82 5.41 11.14 -12.11
C LYS A 82 5.16 12.65 -12.19
N HIS A 83 5.38 13.25 -13.37
CA HIS A 83 5.12 14.67 -13.61
C HIS A 83 3.63 15.02 -13.69
N ASP A 84 2.78 14.03 -13.99
CA ASP A 84 1.33 14.19 -14.07
C ASP A 84 0.64 13.96 -12.72
N ILE A 85 1.34 13.40 -11.74
CA ILE A 85 0.83 13.12 -10.40
C ILE A 85 0.95 14.35 -9.52
N LYS A 86 -0.19 14.97 -9.16
CA LYS A 86 -0.23 16.17 -8.28
C LYS A 86 -0.64 15.85 -6.86
N ASN A 87 -1.42 14.79 -6.69
CA ASN A 87 -1.96 14.34 -5.42
C ASN A 87 -2.05 12.80 -5.39
N TRP A 88 -2.51 12.28 -4.27
CA TRP A 88 -2.65 10.84 -4.06
C TRP A 88 -3.68 10.21 -5.01
N GLU A 89 -4.79 10.91 -5.27
CA GLU A 89 -5.89 10.44 -6.11
C GLU A 89 -5.45 10.22 -7.55
N ASP A 90 -4.66 11.14 -8.12
CA ASP A 90 -4.07 11.00 -9.46
C ASP A 90 -3.24 9.72 -9.55
N PHE A 91 -2.38 9.48 -8.56
CA PHE A 91 -1.56 8.27 -8.51
C PHE A 91 -2.42 7.00 -8.39
N ALA A 92 -3.40 7.00 -7.49
CA ALA A 92 -4.26 5.84 -7.28
C ALA A 92 -5.04 5.49 -8.55
N GLN A 93 -5.52 6.48 -9.30
CA GLN A 93 -6.21 6.28 -10.56
C GLN A 93 -5.29 5.67 -11.63
N GLU A 94 -4.11 6.24 -11.83
CA GLU A 94 -3.14 5.72 -12.81
C GLU A 94 -2.65 4.32 -12.44
N PHE A 95 -2.38 4.10 -11.15
CA PHE A 95 -1.93 2.81 -10.62
C PHE A 95 -2.98 1.71 -10.82
N THR A 96 -4.23 1.99 -10.47
CA THR A 96 -5.33 1.03 -10.64
C THR A 96 -5.62 0.77 -12.12
N THR A 97 -5.53 1.78 -12.98
CA THR A 97 -5.66 1.62 -14.43
C THR A 97 -4.54 0.74 -14.99
N LYS A 98 -3.31 0.87 -14.49
CA LYS A 98 -2.17 0.08 -15.00
C LYS A 98 -2.15 -1.34 -14.48
N TYR A 99 -2.38 -1.54 -13.19
CA TYR A 99 -2.14 -2.82 -12.49
C TYR A 99 -3.42 -3.52 -12.02
N TRP A 100 -4.57 -2.86 -12.08
CA TRP A 100 -5.86 -3.40 -11.61
C TRP A 100 -7.02 -3.14 -12.60
N SER A 101 -6.72 -2.98 -13.89
CA SER A 101 -7.74 -2.76 -14.91
C SER A 101 -8.72 -3.94 -15.02
N ARG A 102 -9.89 -3.68 -15.61
CA ARG A 102 -10.89 -4.72 -15.90
C ARG A 102 -10.31 -5.91 -16.69
N ASP A 103 -9.33 -5.68 -17.54
CA ASP A 103 -8.67 -6.74 -18.30
C ASP A 103 -7.77 -7.61 -17.42
N VAL A 104 -7.07 -7.01 -16.44
CA VAL A 104 -6.33 -7.75 -15.41
C VAL A 104 -7.30 -8.58 -14.55
N GLN A 105 -8.44 -8.00 -14.15
CA GLN A 105 -9.47 -8.71 -13.39
C GLN A 105 -10.10 -9.87 -14.19
N ARG A 106 -10.37 -9.67 -15.49
CA ARG A 106 -10.83 -10.74 -16.39
C ARG A 106 -9.80 -11.86 -16.52
N GLY A 107 -8.52 -11.52 -16.66
CA GLY A 107 -7.44 -12.50 -16.73
C GLY A 107 -7.32 -13.33 -15.45
N ILE A 108 -7.43 -12.70 -14.27
CA ILE A 108 -7.44 -13.40 -12.98
C ILE A 108 -8.66 -14.33 -12.88
N ARG A 109 -9.86 -13.85 -13.25
CA ARG A 109 -11.10 -14.63 -13.22
C ARG A 109 -11.03 -15.86 -14.14
N ALA A 110 -10.59 -15.67 -15.38
CA ALA A 110 -10.43 -16.75 -16.35
C ALA A 110 -9.41 -17.79 -15.88
N LYS A 111 -8.36 -17.38 -15.17
CA LYS A 111 -7.36 -18.29 -14.60
C LYS A 111 -7.92 -19.11 -13.43
N ILE A 112 -8.71 -18.50 -12.55
CA ILE A 112 -9.41 -19.20 -11.46
C ILE A 112 -10.39 -20.24 -12.03
N GLU A 113 -11.15 -19.84 -13.06
CA GLU A 113 -12.13 -20.70 -13.73
C GLU A 113 -11.46 -21.89 -14.45
N SER A 114 -10.33 -21.66 -15.12
CA SER A 114 -9.52 -22.72 -15.75
C SER A 114 -8.95 -23.73 -14.76
N GLU A 115 -8.56 -23.32 -13.56
CA GLU A 115 -8.03 -24.23 -12.54
C GLU A 115 -9.15 -25.08 -11.90
N HIS A 116 -10.37 -24.52 -11.83
CA HIS A 116 -11.53 -25.25 -11.30
C HIS A 116 -12.01 -26.39 -12.21
N TYR A 117 -11.68 -26.35 -13.51
CA TYR A 117 -12.04 -27.38 -14.49
C TYR A 117 -10.99 -28.49 -14.66
N LYS A 118 -9.85 -28.41 -13.96
CA LYS A 118 -8.75 -29.41 -14.05
C LYS A 118 -8.69 -30.41 -12.89
N ASN A 119 -9.58 -30.30 -11.90
CA ASN A 119 -9.73 -31.28 -10.81
C ASN A 119 -11.01 -32.08 -10.97
#